data_AF-A0A7V6IJ70-F1
#
_entry.id   AF-A0A7V6IJ70-F1
#
_cell.length_a   1.000
_cell.length_b   1.000
_cell.length_c   1.000
_cell.angle_alpha   90.00
_cell.angle_beta   90.00
_cell.angle_gamma   90.00
#
_symmetry.space_group_name_H-M   'P 1'
#
loop_
_entity.id
_entity.type
_entity.pdbx_description
1 polymer ?
#
loop_
_entity_poly.entity_id
_entity_poly.type
_entity_poly.pdbx_seq_one_letter_code
_entity_poly.pdbx_strand_id
1 'polypeptide(L)'
;MLKQIVTNCLIMMLCFYSCIGQSKEKTFLAKYEFEDFSQFKNISVFIRGGDSERNPIIFVDAPHLVRDTSKVGCYVVTLDKKNYQVIKAKWMTESIVNADTLKLQQLAQTFMQYKIPRLNVDEQGNVFVYLKDVETLALARFANENELQKRNKEVKWINIKHNWYKPR
;
A
#
# COMPACT_ATOMS: atom_id res chain seq x y z
N MET A 1 11.57 -21.41 43.55
CA MET A 1 11.86 -20.04 43.04
C MET A 1 12.79 -20.04 41.83
N LEU A 2 13.97 -20.66 41.88
CA LEU A 2 14.91 -20.68 40.73
C LEU A 2 14.32 -21.25 39.43
N LYS A 3 13.56 -22.36 39.52
CA LYS A 3 12.88 -22.96 38.35
C LYS A 3 11.89 -22.01 37.66
N GLN A 4 11.17 -21.19 38.42
CA GLN A 4 10.14 -20.29 37.91
C GLN A 4 10.74 -19.06 37.22
N ILE A 5 11.89 -18.59 37.73
CA ILE A 5 12.68 -17.52 37.09
C ILE A 5 13.26 -18.02 35.76
N VAL A 6 13.80 -19.24 35.71
CA VAL A 6 14.34 -19.83 34.48
C VAL A 6 13.25 -20.03 33.42
N THR A 7 12.07 -20.52 33.82
CA THR A 7 10.93 -20.66 32.90
C THR A 7 10.45 -19.31 32.37
N ASN A 8 10.34 -18.28 33.21
CA ASN A 8 9.95 -16.94 32.77
C ASN A 8 10.98 -16.30 31.84
N CYS A 9 12.28 -16.50 32.08
CA CYS A 9 13.33 -16.04 31.17
C CYS A 9 13.29 -16.77 29.82
N LEU A 10 12.98 -18.07 29.79
CA LEU A 10 12.83 -18.84 28.57
C LEU A 10 11.63 -18.39 27.74
N ILE A 11 10.47 -18.16 28.38
CA ILE A 11 9.27 -17.63 27.72
C ILE A 11 9.54 -16.23 27.16
N MET A 12 10.22 -15.38 27.93
CA MET A 12 10.57 -14.03 27.50
C MET A 12 11.53 -14.04 26.29
N MET A 13 12.57 -14.90 26.29
CA MET A 13 13.43 -15.08 25.12
C MET A 13 12.69 -15.61 23.89
N LEU A 14 11.78 -16.58 24.06
CA LEU A 14 10.97 -17.11 22.95
C LEU A 14 10.06 -16.05 22.32
N CYS A 15 9.47 -15.17 23.14
CA CYS A 15 8.69 -14.03 22.68
C CYS A 15 9.54 -13.00 21.91
N PHE A 16 10.79 -12.78 22.32
CA PHE A 16 11.69 -11.86 21.61
C PHE A 16 12.21 -12.47 20.29
N TYR A 17 12.55 -13.77 20.25
CA TYR A 17 12.98 -14.43 19.01
C TYR A 17 11.88 -14.53 17.95
N SER A 18 10.61 -14.68 18.35
CA SER A 18 9.49 -14.68 17.40
C SER A 18 9.27 -13.33 16.71
N CYS A 19 9.75 -12.22 17.28
CA CYS A 19 9.61 -10.87 16.71
C CYS A 19 10.82 -10.41 15.89
N ILE A 20 11.99 -11.03 16.05
CA ILE A 20 13.26 -10.57 15.46
C ILE A 20 13.45 -11.02 13.99
N GLY A 21 12.62 -11.95 13.49
CA GLY A 21 12.82 -12.58 12.17
C GLY A 21 11.73 -12.40 11.11
N GLN A 22 10.68 -11.60 11.38
CA GLN A 22 9.60 -11.42 10.40
C GLN A 22 9.96 -10.34 9.39
N SER A 23 10.15 -10.73 8.13
CA SER A 23 10.33 -9.78 7.04
C SER A 23 9.06 -8.95 6.84
N LYS A 24 9.18 -7.71 6.35
CA LYS A 24 8.02 -6.82 6.12
C LYS A 24 6.97 -7.49 5.24
N GLU A 25 7.39 -8.31 4.28
CA GLU A 25 6.50 -9.09 3.42
C GLU A 25 5.64 -10.06 4.23
N LYS A 26 6.24 -10.82 5.15
CA LYS A 26 5.53 -11.78 6.00
C LYS A 26 4.50 -11.07 6.88
N THR A 27 4.87 -9.94 7.49
CA THR A 27 3.95 -9.15 8.33
C THR A 27 2.79 -8.58 7.50
N PHE A 28 3.05 -8.08 6.29
CA PHE A 28 2.01 -7.58 5.41
C PHE A 28 1.04 -8.70 5.01
N LEU A 29 1.57 -9.83 4.53
CA LEU A 29 0.76 -10.97 4.10
C LEU A 29 -0.04 -11.57 5.26
N ALA A 30 0.52 -11.65 6.47
CA ALA A 30 -0.21 -12.14 7.64
C ALA A 30 -1.49 -11.32 7.94
N LYS A 31 -1.52 -10.05 7.55
CA LYS A 31 -2.68 -9.17 7.79
C LYS A 31 -3.60 -9.03 6.57
N TYR A 32 -3.04 -9.00 5.35
CA TYR A 32 -3.76 -8.58 4.14
C TYR A 32 -3.74 -9.62 3.01
N GLU A 33 -3.38 -10.87 3.29
CA GLU A 33 -3.36 -11.94 2.27
C GLU A 33 -4.68 -12.04 1.48
N PHE A 34 -5.80 -11.96 2.20
CA PHE A 34 -7.16 -12.07 1.68
C PHE A 34 -7.89 -10.73 1.54
N GLU A 35 -7.18 -9.62 1.70
CA GLU A 35 -7.76 -8.28 1.54
C GLU A 35 -8.34 -8.10 0.14
N ASP A 36 -9.54 -7.53 0.07
CA ASP A 36 -10.14 -7.09 -1.18
C ASP A 36 -9.65 -5.68 -1.54
N PHE A 37 -8.75 -5.60 -2.51
CA PHE A 37 -8.21 -4.35 -3.02
C PHE A 37 -9.05 -3.77 -4.18
N SER A 38 -10.25 -4.30 -4.45
CA SER A 38 -11.12 -3.86 -5.56
C SER A 38 -11.41 -2.35 -5.55
N GLN A 39 -11.51 -1.73 -4.37
CA GLN A 39 -11.68 -0.29 -4.22
C GLN A 39 -10.53 0.53 -4.84
N PHE A 40 -9.34 -0.06 -4.98
CA PHE A 40 -8.17 0.56 -5.61
C PHE A 40 -8.02 0.21 -7.08
N LYS A 41 -8.96 -0.51 -7.71
CA LYS A 41 -8.82 -0.94 -9.11
C LYS A 41 -8.57 0.26 -10.04
N ASN A 42 -7.54 0.14 -10.88
CA ASN A 42 -7.03 1.22 -11.72
C ASN A 42 -6.64 2.48 -10.91
N ILE A 43 -6.01 2.28 -9.75
CA ILE A 43 -5.49 3.36 -8.89
C ILE A 43 -4.06 3.05 -8.48
N SER A 44 -3.20 4.07 -8.59
CA SER A 44 -1.88 4.07 -7.96
C SER A 44 -1.85 5.16 -6.88
N VAL A 45 -1.53 4.78 -5.65
CA VAL A 45 -1.41 5.69 -4.51
C VAL A 45 -0.07 5.51 -3.81
N PHE A 46 0.60 6.62 -3.49
CA PHE A 46 1.87 6.59 -2.76
C PHE A 46 2.09 7.81 -1.87
N ILE A 47 2.86 7.60 -0.80
CA ILE A 47 3.28 8.66 0.11
C ILE A 47 4.43 9.44 -0.54
N ARG A 48 4.22 10.74 -0.78
CA ARG A 48 5.25 11.62 -1.34
C ARG A 48 6.18 12.17 -0.24
N GLY A 49 5.64 12.42 0.94
CA GLY A 49 6.33 13.04 2.07
C GLY A 49 5.33 13.65 3.06
N GLY A 50 5.72 14.76 3.70
CA GLY A 50 4.84 15.56 4.55
C GLY A 50 5.02 17.04 4.31
N ASP A 51 4.02 17.84 4.72
CA ASP A 51 4.14 19.29 4.73
C ASP A 51 5.00 19.81 5.90
N SER A 52 5.06 21.12 6.09
CA SER A 52 5.79 21.77 7.19
C SER A 52 5.30 21.37 8.58
N GLU A 53 4.04 20.92 8.72
CA GLU A 53 3.44 20.45 9.97
C GLU A 53 3.51 18.93 10.14
N ARG A 54 4.16 18.24 9.19
CA ARG A 54 4.26 16.79 9.06
C ARG A 54 2.92 16.10 8.77
N ASN A 55 1.97 16.80 8.18
CA ASN A 55 0.77 16.20 7.61
C ASN A 55 1.16 15.38 6.37
N PRO A 56 0.75 14.10 6.25
CA PRO A 56 1.09 13.28 5.09
C PRO A 56 0.62 13.91 3.79
N ILE A 57 1.50 13.90 2.79
CA ILE A 57 1.17 14.23 1.41
C ILE A 57 1.22 12.94 0.61
N ILE A 58 0.09 12.57 0.02
CA ILE A 58 -0.03 11.41 -0.87
C ILE A 58 -0.33 11.86 -2.29
N PHE A 59 0.14 11.08 -3.25
CA PHE A 59 -0.20 11.20 -4.66
C PHE A 59 -1.19 10.08 -5.00
N VAL A 60 -2.30 10.43 -5.64
CA VAL A 60 -3.35 9.49 -6.05
C VAL A 60 -3.59 9.66 -7.55
N ASP A 61 -3.16 8.69 -8.33
CA ASP A 61 -3.57 8.55 -9.72
C ASP A 61 -4.82 7.67 -9.77
N ALA A 62 -5.97 8.28 -10.05
CA ALA A 62 -7.29 7.64 -10.05
C ALA A 62 -8.14 8.17 -11.20
N PRO A 63 -8.00 7.61 -12.42
CA PRO A 63 -8.64 8.14 -13.63
C PRO A 63 -10.16 8.26 -13.54
N HIS A 64 -10.82 7.37 -12.78
CA HIS A 64 -12.28 7.36 -12.65
C HIS A 64 -12.84 8.41 -11.66
N LEU A 65 -11.99 9.06 -10.85
CA LEU A 65 -12.43 10.17 -9.98
C LEU A 65 -12.47 11.50 -10.72
N VAL A 66 -11.93 11.51 -11.95
CA VAL A 66 -11.90 12.67 -12.82
C VAL A 66 -13.25 12.80 -13.51
N ARG A 67 -13.98 13.90 -13.24
CA ARG A 67 -15.23 14.21 -13.95
C ARG A 67 -15.00 14.68 -15.39
N ASP A 68 -13.84 15.24 -15.67
CA ASP A 68 -13.44 15.73 -16.99
C ASP A 68 -12.39 14.81 -17.62
N THR A 69 -12.84 13.87 -18.45
CA THR A 69 -11.99 12.86 -19.10
C THR A 69 -10.99 13.45 -20.10
N SER A 70 -11.03 14.77 -20.37
CA SER A 70 -10.01 15.45 -21.18
C SER A 70 -8.71 15.69 -20.42
N LYS A 71 -8.72 15.55 -19.09
CA LYS A 71 -7.55 15.76 -18.22
C LYS A 71 -7.14 14.45 -17.54
N VAL A 72 -5.94 13.96 -17.87
CA VAL A 72 -5.28 12.91 -17.11
C VAL A 72 -4.49 13.58 -15.99
N GLY A 73 -4.61 13.11 -14.75
CA GLY A 73 -3.78 13.69 -13.71
C GLY A 73 -3.90 13.09 -12.33
N CYS A 74 -2.82 13.31 -11.60
CA CYS A 74 -2.59 12.79 -10.27
C CYS A 74 -3.02 13.85 -9.25
N TYR A 75 -3.83 13.43 -8.28
CA TYR A 75 -4.19 14.25 -7.14
C TYR A 75 -3.02 14.33 -6.17
N VAL A 76 -2.70 15.54 -5.73
CA VAL A 76 -1.84 15.81 -4.59
C VAL A 76 -2.75 16.08 -3.39
N VAL A 77 -2.73 15.18 -2.43
CA VAL A 77 -3.63 15.18 -1.28
C VAL A 77 -2.84 15.34 0.01
N THR A 78 -3.13 16.38 0.77
CA THR A 78 -2.62 16.59 2.13
C THR A 78 -3.64 16.10 3.13
N LEU A 79 -3.21 15.23 4.05
CA LEU A 79 -4.05 14.58 5.05
C LEU A 79 -3.70 15.07 6.45
N ASP A 80 -4.68 15.27 7.31
CA ASP A 80 -4.45 15.50 8.73
C ASP A 80 -3.70 14.31 9.34
N LYS A 81 -2.59 14.58 10.03
CA LYS A 81 -1.73 13.53 10.59
C LYS A 81 -2.39 12.68 11.69
N LYS A 82 -3.46 13.15 12.32
CA LYS A 82 -4.13 12.45 13.44
C LYS A 82 -5.21 11.51 12.95
N ASN A 83 -6.03 11.93 11.98
CA ASN A 83 -7.21 11.19 11.53
C ASN A 83 -7.25 10.89 10.03
N TYR A 84 -6.23 11.33 9.29
CA TYR A 84 -6.10 11.18 7.83
C TYR A 84 -7.29 11.78 7.04
N GLN A 85 -7.97 12.77 7.59
CA GLN A 85 -8.93 13.58 6.85
C GLN A 85 -8.20 14.44 5.82
N VAL A 86 -8.77 14.58 4.63
CA VAL A 86 -8.27 15.42 3.55
C VAL A 86 -8.41 16.88 3.98
N ILE A 87 -7.26 17.52 4.22
CA ILE A 87 -7.17 18.96 4.47
C ILE A 87 -7.22 19.71 3.13
N LYS A 88 -6.51 19.17 2.14
CA LYS A 88 -6.35 19.80 0.83
C LYS A 88 -6.18 18.73 -0.23
N ALA A 89 -6.90 18.87 -1.34
CA ALA A 89 -6.66 18.11 -2.55
C ALA A 89 -6.53 19.09 -3.72
N LYS A 90 -5.46 18.93 -4.51
CA LYS A 90 -5.27 19.66 -5.75
C LYS A 90 -4.84 18.72 -6.87
N TRP A 91 -5.01 19.14 -8.12
CA TRP A 91 -4.34 18.46 -9.22
C TRP A 91 -2.85 18.79 -9.18
N MET A 92 -2.01 17.91 -9.69
CA MET A 92 -0.60 18.25 -9.88
C MET A 92 -0.43 19.45 -10.82
N THR A 93 -1.29 19.56 -11.83
CA THR A 93 -1.26 20.57 -12.89
C THR A 93 -2.12 21.81 -12.60
N GLU A 94 -3.09 21.74 -11.69
CA GLU A 94 -4.07 22.81 -11.44
C GLU A 94 -4.35 23.04 -9.94
N SER A 95 -4.77 24.25 -9.59
CA SER A 95 -4.95 24.69 -8.20
C SER A 95 -6.23 24.21 -7.52
N ILE A 96 -7.25 23.79 -8.30
CA ILE A 96 -8.59 23.44 -7.78
C ILE A 96 -9.02 22.08 -8.31
N VAL A 97 -9.61 21.25 -7.44
CA VAL A 97 -10.08 19.89 -7.73
C VAL A 97 -11.61 19.85 -7.83
N ASN A 98 -12.13 19.43 -8.99
CA ASN A 98 -13.53 19.03 -9.18
C ASN A 98 -13.69 17.49 -9.10
N ALA A 99 -13.10 16.86 -8.09
CA ALA A 99 -13.22 15.42 -7.87
C ALA A 99 -14.36 15.08 -6.91
N ASP A 100 -14.75 13.81 -6.89
CA ASP A 100 -15.53 13.23 -5.80
C ASP A 100 -14.66 13.19 -4.53
N THR A 101 -14.72 14.27 -3.75
CA THR A 101 -13.90 14.46 -2.55
C THR A 101 -14.18 13.40 -1.48
N LEU A 102 -15.40 12.85 -1.43
CA LEU A 102 -15.76 11.78 -0.51
C LEU A 102 -15.07 10.47 -0.87
N LYS A 103 -15.07 10.09 -2.16
CA LYS A 103 -14.34 8.89 -2.61
C LYS A 103 -12.83 9.04 -2.42
N LEU A 104 -12.27 10.21 -2.75
CA LEU A 104 -10.85 10.48 -2.55
C LEU A 104 -10.46 10.39 -1.06
N GLN A 105 -11.31 10.92 -0.18
CA GLN A 105 -11.18 10.82 1.28
C GLN A 105 -11.16 9.36 1.75
N GLN A 106 -12.10 8.54 1.29
CA GLN A 106 -12.19 7.13 1.65
C GLN A 106 -10.95 6.36 1.19
N LEU A 107 -10.53 6.53 -0.06
CA LEU A 107 -9.32 5.87 -0.59
C LEU A 107 -8.07 6.26 0.18
N ALA A 108 -7.89 7.55 0.46
CA ALA A 108 -6.75 8.04 1.22
C ALA A 108 -6.70 7.43 2.63
N GLN A 109 -7.83 7.44 3.35
CA GLN A 109 -7.89 6.86 4.69
C GLN A 109 -7.62 5.36 4.69
N THR A 110 -8.25 4.60 3.78
CA THR A 110 -8.00 3.16 3.67
C THR A 110 -6.53 2.88 3.36
N PHE A 111 -5.95 3.59 2.40
CA PHE A 111 -4.54 3.44 2.04
C PHE A 111 -3.62 3.65 3.25
N MET A 112 -3.86 4.69 4.04
CA MET A 112 -3.04 4.99 5.21
C MET A 112 -3.10 3.88 6.30
N GLN A 113 -4.16 3.08 6.34
CA GLN A 113 -4.26 1.94 7.27
C GLN A 113 -3.30 0.79 6.91
N TYR A 114 -2.92 0.66 5.63
CA TYR A 114 -1.97 -0.36 5.20
C TYR A 114 -0.55 -0.11 5.73
N LYS A 115 -0.21 1.15 6.05
CA LYS A 115 1.11 1.58 6.54
C LYS A 115 2.25 1.17 5.59
N ILE A 116 2.02 1.36 4.30
CA ILE A 116 2.97 1.06 3.22
C ILE A 116 3.28 2.34 2.41
N PRO A 117 4.49 2.45 1.83
CA PRO A 117 4.85 3.57 0.96
C PRO A 117 3.97 3.72 -0.29
N ARG A 118 3.60 2.61 -0.94
CA ARG A 118 2.86 2.63 -2.20
C ARG A 118 2.03 1.38 -2.41
N LEU A 119 0.85 1.58 -2.98
CA LEU A 119 -0.05 0.57 -3.49
C LEU A 119 -0.40 0.93 -4.93
N ASN A 120 -0.34 -0.05 -5.83
CA ASN A 120 -0.88 0.09 -7.18
C ASN A 120 -1.77 -1.11 -7.46
N VAL A 121 -2.98 -0.87 -7.95
CA VAL A 121 -3.85 -1.93 -8.45
C VAL A 121 -4.23 -1.57 -9.88
N ASP A 122 -3.83 -2.41 -10.82
CA ASP A 122 -4.08 -2.14 -12.23
C ASP A 122 -5.53 -2.43 -12.62
N GLU A 123 -5.85 -2.15 -13.88
CA GLU A 123 -7.19 -2.37 -14.44
C GLU A 123 -7.58 -3.86 -14.46
N GLN A 124 -6.62 -4.78 -14.49
CA GLN A 124 -6.86 -6.22 -14.45
C GLN A 124 -7.05 -6.74 -13.02
N GLY A 125 -6.81 -5.89 -12.01
CA GLY A 125 -6.92 -6.24 -10.59
C GLY A 125 -5.66 -6.87 -10.02
N ASN A 126 -4.53 -6.79 -10.72
CA ASN A 126 -3.24 -7.18 -10.15
C ASN A 126 -2.85 -6.15 -9.08
N VAL A 127 -2.37 -6.62 -7.94
CA VAL A 127 -2.02 -5.78 -6.79
C VAL A 127 -0.51 -5.72 -6.65
N PHE A 128 0.07 -4.53 -6.58
CA PHE A 128 1.49 -4.29 -6.43
C PHE A 128 1.74 -3.50 -5.15
N VAL A 129 2.51 -4.08 -4.24
CA VAL A 129 2.76 -3.55 -2.90
C VAL A 129 4.25 -3.26 -2.74
N TYR A 130 4.55 -2.05 -2.29
CA TYR A 130 5.89 -1.58 -2.02
C TYR A 130 6.02 -1.37 -0.52
N LEU A 131 7.02 -2.00 0.10
CA LEU A 131 7.15 -2.06 1.57
C LEU A 131 8.36 -1.29 2.13
N LYS A 132 9.31 -0.94 1.26
CA LYS A 132 10.55 -0.24 1.63
C LYS A 132 10.49 1.24 1.29
N ASP A 133 10.19 1.54 0.03
CA ASP A 133 10.12 2.86 -0.58
C ASP A 133 9.06 2.84 -1.70
N VAL A 134 8.93 3.91 -2.49
CA VAL A 134 7.87 4.03 -3.53
C VAL A 134 8.27 3.41 -4.88
N GLU A 135 9.50 2.91 -5.01
CA GLU A 135 10.11 2.49 -6.28
C GLU A 135 10.40 0.99 -6.32
N THR A 136 10.75 0.41 -5.18
CA THR A 136 11.15 -1.00 -5.06
C THR A 136 9.94 -1.88 -4.77
N LEU A 137 9.44 -2.54 -5.82
CA LEU A 137 8.33 -3.49 -5.70
C LEU A 137 8.73 -4.65 -4.77
N ALA A 138 7.91 -4.91 -3.75
CA ALA A 138 8.17 -5.98 -2.79
C ALA A 138 7.29 -7.21 -3.06
N LEU A 139 6.01 -6.99 -3.34
CA LEU A 139 5.02 -8.06 -3.53
C LEU A 139 4.10 -7.74 -4.72
N ALA A 140 3.74 -8.77 -5.46
CA ALA A 140 2.68 -8.72 -6.47
C ALA A 140 1.66 -9.83 -6.20
N ARG A 141 0.36 -9.50 -6.27
CA ARG A 141 -0.74 -10.48 -6.36
C ARG A 141 -1.32 -10.43 -7.76
N PHE A 142 -1.21 -11.52 -8.51
CA PHE A 142 -1.79 -11.58 -9.85
C PHE A 142 -3.25 -12.02 -9.80
N ALA A 143 -4.08 -11.39 -10.61
CA ALA A 143 -5.51 -11.71 -10.71
C ALA A 143 -5.74 -13.12 -11.28
N ASN A 144 -4.84 -13.58 -12.16
CA ASN A 144 -4.85 -14.91 -12.75
C ASN A 144 -3.48 -15.26 -13.36
N GLU A 145 -3.33 -16.51 -13.82
CA GLU A 145 -2.10 -17.02 -14.42
C GLU A 145 -1.71 -16.29 -15.72
N ASN A 146 -2.68 -15.86 -16.53
CA ASN A 146 -2.36 -15.14 -17.77
C ASN A 146 -1.67 -13.80 -17.48
N GLU A 147 -2.09 -13.10 -16.43
CA GLU A 147 -1.45 -11.86 -15.99
C GLU A 147 -0.02 -12.10 -15.47
N LEU A 148 0.21 -13.18 -14.72
CA LEU A 148 1.56 -13.60 -14.33
C LEU A 148 2.43 -13.87 -15.57
N GLN A 149 1.92 -14.62 -16.54
CA GLN A 149 2.67 -14.98 -17.76
C GLN A 149 3.05 -13.78 -18.61
N LYS A 150 2.19 -12.75 -18.69
CA LYS A 150 2.51 -11.49 -19.37
C LYS A 150 3.73 -10.81 -18.72
N ARG A 151 3.79 -10.80 -17.38
CA ARG A 151 4.83 -10.11 -16.59
C ARG A 151 6.11 -10.92 -16.39
N ASN A 152 6.07 -12.24 -16.58
CA ASN A 152 7.26 -13.11 -16.59
C ASN A 152 8.31 -12.68 -17.64
N LYS A 153 7.90 -11.93 -18.67
CA LYS A 153 8.80 -11.38 -19.70
C LYS A 153 9.66 -10.23 -19.18
N GLU A 154 9.20 -9.52 -18.15
CA GLU A 154 9.85 -8.33 -17.60
C GLU A 154 10.72 -8.68 -16.39
N VAL A 155 10.18 -9.52 -15.50
CA VAL A 155 10.79 -9.88 -14.22
C VAL A 155 10.52 -11.35 -13.93
N LYS A 156 11.48 -12.05 -13.32
CA LYS A 156 11.25 -13.41 -12.80
C LYS A 156 10.57 -13.33 -11.44
N TRP A 157 9.54 -14.13 -11.23
CA TRP A 157 8.74 -14.13 -10.02
C TRP A 157 8.98 -15.38 -9.18
N ILE A 158 9.03 -15.21 -7.86
CA ILE A 158 9.08 -16.30 -6.89
C ILE A 158 7.74 -16.33 -6.19
N ASN A 159 7.01 -17.45 -6.33
CA ASN A 159 5.78 -17.66 -5.58
C ASN A 159 6.10 -17.75 -4.08
N ILE A 160 5.40 -16.96 -3.28
CA ILE A 160 5.56 -16.96 -1.82
C ILE A 160 4.41 -17.72 -1.18
N LYS A 161 3.17 -17.43 -1.63
CA LYS A 161 1.94 -18.02 -1.09
C LYS A 161 0.75 -17.73 -1.99
N HIS A 162 -0.06 -18.74 -2.35
CA HIS A 162 -1.23 -18.57 -3.24
C HIS A 162 -0.87 -17.78 -4.51
N ASN A 163 -1.58 -16.68 -4.78
CA ASN A 163 -1.34 -15.81 -5.94
C ASN A 163 -0.36 -14.67 -5.61
N TRP A 164 0.36 -14.72 -4.48
CA TRP A 164 1.37 -13.73 -4.09
C TRP A 164 2.79 -14.15 -4.48
N TYR A 165 3.50 -13.21 -5.08
CA TYR A 165 4.84 -13.37 -5.61
C TYR A 165 5.74 -12.22 -5.17
N LYS A 166 7.05 -12.46 -5.16
CA LYS A 166 8.08 -11.40 -5.10
C LYS A 166 8.91 -11.41 -6.39
N PRO A 167 9.42 -10.25 -6.83
CA PRO A 167 10.46 -10.23 -7.84
C PRO A 167 11.71 -10.95 -7.32
N ARG A 168 12.40 -11.66 -8.21
CA ARG A 168 13.63 -12.39 -7.91
C ARG A 168 14.85 -11.47 -7.84
#